data_AF-A0A914KQB9-F1
#
_entry.id   AF-A0A914KQB9-F1
#
_cell.length_a   1.000
_cell.length_b   1.000
_cell.length_c   1.000
_cell.angle_alpha   90.00
_cell.angle_beta   90.00
_cell.angle_gamma   90.00
#
_symmetry.space_group_name_H-M   'P 1'
#
loop_
_entity.id
_entity.type
_entity.pdbx_description
1 polymer ?
#
loop_
_entity_poly.entity_id
_entity_poly.type
_entity_poly.pdbx_seq_one_letter_code
_entity_poly.pdbx_strand_id
1 'polypeptide(L)'
;MIMVLSKLNNLHSFIDRINCYKQAFSNDGNILELISKAINGSWTIRFVKDVFESFENEGDGGWIFEKFTLIFDEFGIGIDLTSKSGIKSGLSIHEKLVQWLQKEGLLLVKNCLEKQIEFSCIRAIRAWGIAIRMFGFAEIQPSGKTNSCVSVFPLAIRSVHLSVAKEAFRSWKVLATVFASDPRWSMLVLSSEKSAKIGSRLELILKALKYKQVPEMAKEIFDCWWFCCISLESRLSIHFEDVAHGLLRYCVGGTTDYKSTNEEFSIIYQSVSGPLGTNLVSLLNSKLERKAYSHITLKEIPELWPRLLDVLESLIIASPKLHNTKPCVFDNPIVLVDHSVYAMQCIRFCDVKCNRNKIVKFEERITNLFVTLFNNIYNLSPSTDIDRSGQLVLFLAQFIAWAKETTMKFESLKNCISQIKNRNPFSQIEPPHTSYIKQLKEGLEIAEENTSVVVDESVEDKPNEIEEKIEEQSIEDVNKIVSEIIEGLIDSSEKANNLINDESTNLQEQS
;
A
#
# COMPACT_ATOMS: atom_id res chain seq x y z
N MET A 1 26.83 15.26 -33.32
CA MET A 1 25.45 15.27 -32.79
C MET A 1 24.71 16.57 -33.09
N ILE A 2 25.05 17.73 -32.50
CA ILE A 2 24.30 19.01 -32.69
C ILE A 2 24.13 19.39 -34.17
N MET A 3 25.19 19.31 -34.97
CA MET A 3 25.15 19.61 -36.42
C MET A 3 24.27 18.64 -37.23
N VAL A 4 24.07 17.41 -36.73
CA VAL A 4 23.17 16.44 -37.37
C VAL A 4 21.73 16.77 -36.99
N LEU A 5 21.47 16.98 -35.69
CA LEU A 5 20.14 17.30 -35.15
C LEU A 5 19.61 18.66 -35.62
N SER A 6 20.47 19.62 -35.97
CA SER A 6 20.03 20.90 -36.53
C SER A 6 19.32 20.75 -37.88
N LYS A 7 19.49 19.62 -38.59
CA LYS A 7 18.80 19.33 -39.86
C LYS A 7 17.34 18.92 -39.69
N LEU A 8 16.92 18.51 -38.48
CA LEU A 8 15.59 17.94 -38.22
C LEU A 8 14.43 18.86 -38.60
N ASN A 9 14.59 20.17 -38.45
CA ASN A 9 13.52 21.12 -38.76
C ASN A 9 13.18 21.17 -40.26
N ASN A 10 14.09 20.71 -41.13
CA ASN A 10 13.90 20.71 -42.58
C ASN A 10 13.44 19.34 -43.11
N LEU A 11 13.25 18.33 -42.24
CA LEU A 11 12.87 16.99 -42.61
C LEU A 11 11.37 16.76 -42.37
N HIS A 12 10.60 16.60 -43.45
CA HIS A 12 9.15 16.40 -43.38
C HIS A 12 8.74 14.94 -43.14
N SER A 13 9.53 13.98 -43.65
CA SER A 13 9.28 12.55 -43.45
C SER A 13 9.68 12.10 -42.04
N PHE A 14 8.81 11.33 -41.39
CA PHE A 14 9.11 10.69 -40.11
C PHE A 14 10.34 9.76 -40.22
N ILE A 15 10.42 8.98 -41.29
CA ILE A 15 11.54 8.05 -41.54
C ILE A 15 12.86 8.80 -41.67
N ASP A 16 12.87 9.93 -42.39
CA ASP A 16 14.08 10.74 -42.53
C ASP A 16 14.52 11.34 -41.20
N ARG A 17 13.57 11.76 -40.35
CA ARG A 17 13.85 12.23 -38.99
C ARG A 17 14.42 11.10 -38.13
N ILE A 18 13.88 9.89 -38.20
CA ILE A 18 14.41 8.71 -37.49
C ILE A 18 15.84 8.40 -37.93
N ASN A 19 16.12 8.38 -39.22
CA ASN A 19 17.47 8.14 -39.74
C ASN A 19 18.45 9.24 -39.27
N CYS A 20 17.99 10.49 -39.20
CA CYS A 20 18.76 11.59 -38.62
C CYS A 20 19.07 11.37 -37.14
N TYR A 21 18.11 10.90 -36.33
CA TYR A 21 18.35 10.53 -34.94
C TYR A 21 19.34 9.37 -34.83
N LYS A 22 19.17 8.30 -35.62
CA LYS A 22 20.08 7.13 -35.64
C LYS A 22 21.51 7.55 -35.91
N GLN A 23 21.73 8.42 -36.91
CA GLN A 23 23.04 8.99 -37.21
C GLN A 23 23.57 9.90 -36.10
N ALA A 24 22.70 10.67 -35.45
CA ALA A 24 23.12 11.55 -34.36
C ALA A 24 23.57 10.78 -33.12
N PHE A 25 22.91 9.66 -32.83
CA PHE A 25 23.12 8.82 -31.65
C PHE A 25 24.08 7.62 -31.89
N SER A 26 24.64 7.45 -33.09
CA SER A 26 25.58 6.36 -33.41
C SER A 26 27.05 6.67 -33.10
N ASN A 27 27.39 7.89 -32.66
CA ASN A 27 28.77 8.27 -32.35
C ASN A 27 29.09 7.98 -30.87
N ASP A 28 29.54 6.75 -30.62
CA ASP A 28 29.89 6.21 -29.32
C ASP A 28 31.25 6.71 -28.82
N GLY A 29 31.22 7.38 -27.67
CA GLY A 29 32.42 7.78 -26.93
C GLY A 29 32.05 8.57 -25.68
N ASN A 30 31.07 9.49 -25.81
CA ASN A 30 30.48 10.17 -24.65
C ASN A 30 29.09 10.74 -24.95
N ILE A 31 28.17 9.88 -25.40
CA ILE A 31 26.83 10.28 -25.85
C ILE A 31 26.05 11.04 -24.77
N LEU A 32 26.25 10.69 -23.51
CA LEU A 32 25.68 11.32 -22.32
C LEU A 32 26.12 12.78 -22.15
N GLU A 33 27.42 13.02 -22.23
CA GLU A 33 27.99 14.37 -22.12
C GLU A 33 27.53 15.25 -23.29
N LEU A 34 27.40 14.67 -24.49
CA LEU A 34 26.92 15.37 -25.66
C LEU A 34 25.41 15.70 -25.55
N ILE A 35 24.60 14.76 -25.09
CA ILE A 35 23.15 14.94 -24.90
C ILE A 35 22.88 16.00 -23.84
N SER A 36 23.52 15.92 -22.67
CA SER A 36 23.35 16.92 -21.61
C SER A 36 23.71 18.34 -22.06
N LYS A 37 24.75 18.51 -22.90
CA LYS A 37 25.11 19.81 -23.50
C LYS A 37 24.14 20.30 -24.57
N ALA A 38 23.33 19.42 -25.16
CA ALA A 38 22.46 19.72 -26.31
C ALA A 38 20.96 19.69 -26.00
N ILE A 39 20.52 19.19 -24.84
CA ILE A 39 19.12 18.85 -24.53
C ILE A 39 18.17 20.07 -24.49
N ASN A 40 18.72 21.27 -24.47
CA ASN A 40 17.97 22.54 -24.58
C ASN A 40 17.91 23.06 -26.02
N GLY A 41 18.10 22.21 -27.04
CA GLY A 41 17.96 22.58 -28.43
C GLY A 41 16.53 22.47 -28.94
N SER A 42 16.21 23.16 -30.05
CA SER A 42 14.90 23.04 -30.71
C SER A 42 14.57 21.61 -31.16
N TRP A 43 15.60 20.79 -31.38
CA TRP A 43 15.48 19.38 -31.73
C TRP A 43 14.78 18.56 -30.64
N THR A 44 14.92 18.92 -29.37
CA THR A 44 14.32 18.19 -28.24
C THR A 44 12.80 18.16 -28.35
N ILE A 45 12.19 19.31 -28.68
CA ILE A 45 10.73 19.38 -28.90
C ILE A 45 10.34 18.44 -30.03
N ARG A 46 11.05 18.49 -31.16
CA ARG A 46 10.73 17.63 -32.31
C ARG A 46 10.90 16.15 -31.97
N PHE A 47 11.95 15.78 -31.24
CA PHE A 47 12.21 14.42 -30.79
C PHE A 47 11.07 13.90 -29.91
N VAL A 48 10.62 14.68 -28.92
CA VAL A 48 9.47 14.30 -28.08
C VAL A 48 8.19 14.16 -28.90
N LYS A 49 7.94 15.05 -29.86
CA LYS A 49 6.79 14.94 -30.76
C LYS A 49 6.83 13.65 -31.57
N ASP A 50 7.97 13.36 -32.20
CA ASP A 50 8.15 12.16 -33.01
C ASP A 50 7.96 10.88 -32.18
N VAL A 51 8.37 10.86 -30.91
CA VAL A 51 8.11 9.73 -29.99
C VAL A 51 6.60 9.53 -29.80
N PHE A 52 5.87 10.59 -29.47
CA PHE A 52 4.42 10.53 -29.22
C PHE A 52 3.60 10.20 -30.46
N GLU A 53 4.03 10.68 -31.63
CA GLU A 53 3.40 10.37 -32.93
C GLU A 53 3.69 8.92 -33.36
N SER A 54 4.66 8.24 -32.74
CA SER A 54 5.14 6.92 -33.15
C SER A 54 4.65 5.74 -32.29
N PHE A 55 3.76 5.96 -31.31
CA PHE A 55 3.32 4.90 -30.39
C PHE A 55 2.78 3.63 -31.08
N GLU A 56 2.16 3.78 -32.24
CA GLU A 56 1.60 2.70 -33.06
C GLU A 56 2.60 2.06 -34.04
N ASN A 57 3.81 2.62 -34.18
CA ASN A 57 4.84 2.09 -35.05
C ASN A 57 5.77 1.15 -34.25
N GLU A 58 5.65 -0.16 -34.44
CA GLU A 58 6.47 -1.13 -33.70
C GLU A 58 7.96 -0.99 -34.00
N GLY A 59 8.34 -0.85 -35.27
CA GLY A 59 9.72 -0.84 -35.75
C GLY A 59 10.48 0.42 -35.34
N ASP A 60 10.49 1.43 -36.22
CA ASP A 60 11.20 2.69 -35.96
C ASP A 60 10.67 3.44 -34.73
N GLY A 61 9.38 3.27 -34.41
CA GLY A 61 8.77 3.82 -33.19
C GLY A 61 9.26 3.14 -31.91
N GLY A 62 9.63 1.85 -31.96
CA GLY A 62 10.26 1.18 -30.83
C GLY A 62 11.65 1.72 -30.54
N TRP A 63 12.47 1.85 -31.58
CA TRP A 63 13.82 2.37 -31.43
C TRP A 63 13.84 3.82 -30.88
N ILE A 64 12.99 4.71 -31.40
CA ILE A 64 12.96 6.10 -30.91
C ILE A 64 12.47 6.18 -29.47
N PHE A 65 11.50 5.32 -29.10
CA PHE A 65 11.00 5.24 -27.74
C PHE A 65 12.06 4.74 -26.75
N GLU A 66 12.85 3.72 -27.11
CA GLU A 66 13.97 3.24 -26.28
C GLU A 66 15.02 4.33 -26.05
N LYS A 67 15.33 5.13 -27.08
CA LYS A 67 16.23 6.29 -26.91
C LYS A 67 15.60 7.36 -26.03
N PHE A 68 14.31 7.59 -26.14
CA PHE A 68 13.59 8.51 -25.27
C PHE A 68 13.63 8.08 -23.79
N THR A 69 13.37 6.81 -23.49
CA THR A 69 13.46 6.29 -22.12
C THR A 69 14.89 6.35 -21.58
N LEU A 70 15.88 5.99 -22.40
CA LEU A 70 17.29 6.07 -22.00
C LEU A 70 17.68 7.51 -21.60
N ILE A 71 17.30 8.50 -22.42
CA ILE A 71 17.68 9.91 -22.21
C ILE A 71 16.99 10.52 -20.97
N PHE A 72 15.67 10.35 -20.86
CA PHE A 72 14.86 11.11 -19.90
C PHE A 72 14.49 10.31 -18.64
N ASP A 73 14.48 8.98 -18.71
CA ASP A 73 14.15 8.13 -17.57
C ASP A 73 15.43 7.61 -16.90
N GLU A 74 16.27 6.86 -17.62
CA GLU A 74 17.44 6.18 -17.04
C GLU A 74 18.56 7.14 -16.66
N PHE A 75 18.87 8.09 -17.55
CA PHE A 75 19.90 9.08 -17.28
C PHE A 75 19.40 10.29 -16.50
N GLY A 76 18.08 10.41 -16.32
CA GLY A 76 17.46 11.50 -15.57
C GLY A 76 17.85 12.89 -16.09
N ILE A 77 18.20 13.02 -17.39
CA ILE A 77 18.63 14.30 -17.95
C ILE A 77 17.38 15.19 -18.04
N GLY A 78 17.22 16.03 -17.02
CA GLY A 78 16.22 17.08 -17.00
C GLY A 78 16.52 18.11 -18.10
N ILE A 79 15.47 18.61 -18.74
CA ILE A 79 15.59 19.86 -19.50
C ILE A 79 15.89 20.95 -18.47
N ASP A 80 17.01 21.66 -18.62
CA ASP A 80 17.45 22.65 -17.63
C ASP A 80 16.44 23.79 -17.51
N LEU A 81 15.64 23.72 -16.44
CA LEU A 81 14.60 24.66 -16.05
C LEU A 81 15.18 26.03 -15.64
N THR A 82 16.49 26.10 -15.41
CA THR A 82 17.14 27.28 -14.81
C THR A 82 17.84 28.16 -15.82
N SER A 83 17.82 27.82 -17.13
CA SER A 83 18.32 28.70 -18.18
C SER A 83 17.41 29.91 -18.37
N LYS A 84 17.49 30.85 -17.41
CA LYS A 84 17.30 32.27 -17.62
C LYS A 84 18.35 32.73 -18.62
N SER A 85 18.21 32.30 -19.88
CA SER A 85 18.89 32.97 -20.97
C SER A 85 18.32 34.38 -20.99
N GLY A 86 19.13 35.31 -20.51
CA GLY A 86 18.80 36.72 -20.57
C GLY A 86 18.42 37.07 -22.00
N ILE A 87 17.28 37.75 -22.12
CA ILE A 87 16.93 38.56 -23.29
C ILE A 87 16.57 37.73 -24.53
N LYS A 88 15.29 37.37 -24.64
CA LYS A 88 14.43 37.57 -25.83
C LYS A 88 13.00 37.17 -25.47
N SER A 89 12.04 37.97 -25.91
CA SER A 89 10.60 37.97 -25.56
C SER A 89 9.80 36.75 -26.07
N GLY A 90 10.32 35.53 -25.95
CA GLY A 90 9.68 34.30 -26.41
C GLY A 90 9.68 33.21 -25.35
N LEU A 91 8.68 32.33 -25.43
CA LEU A 91 8.58 31.14 -24.57
C LEU A 91 9.86 30.31 -24.67
N SER A 92 10.36 29.88 -23.52
CA SER A 92 11.49 28.95 -23.43
C SER A 92 11.15 27.64 -24.15
N ILE A 93 12.18 26.87 -24.51
CA ILE A 93 12.00 25.55 -25.15
C ILE A 93 11.20 24.61 -24.24
N HIS A 94 11.41 24.71 -22.93
CA HIS A 94 10.63 23.99 -21.93
C HIS A 94 9.15 24.40 -21.97
N GLU A 95 8.83 25.68 -21.88
CA GLU A 95 7.43 26.15 -21.92
C GLU A 95 6.70 25.72 -23.19
N LYS A 96 7.37 25.78 -24.35
CA LYS A 96 6.81 25.31 -25.62
C LYS A 96 6.52 23.81 -25.60
N LEU A 97 7.42 23.02 -25.01
CA LEU A 97 7.25 21.58 -24.88
C LEU A 97 6.09 21.25 -23.93
N VAL A 98 6.02 21.92 -22.77
CA VAL A 98 4.95 21.73 -21.78
C VAL A 98 3.59 22.07 -22.40
N GLN A 99 3.47 23.20 -23.09
CA GLN A 99 2.22 23.59 -23.76
C GLN A 99 1.79 22.56 -24.81
N TRP A 100 2.74 22.03 -25.59
CA TRP A 100 2.43 21.00 -26.57
C TRP A 100 2.00 19.68 -25.91
N LEU A 101 2.71 19.22 -24.87
CA LEU A 101 2.40 17.99 -24.15
C LEU A 101 1.03 18.07 -23.44
N GLN A 102 0.68 19.22 -22.84
CA GLN A 102 -0.61 19.42 -22.18
C GLN A 102 -1.80 19.44 -23.14
N LYS A 103 -1.56 19.57 -24.44
CA LYS A 103 -2.61 19.70 -25.46
C LYS A 103 -2.59 18.51 -26.42
N GLU A 104 -1.64 18.51 -27.34
CA GLU A 104 -1.48 17.49 -28.39
C GLU A 104 -0.95 16.17 -27.80
N GLY A 105 0.07 16.23 -26.94
CA GLY A 105 0.65 15.04 -26.32
C GLY A 105 -0.37 14.25 -25.50
N LEU A 106 -1.18 14.94 -24.68
CA LEU A 106 -2.27 14.35 -23.92
C LEU A 106 -3.32 13.70 -24.83
N LEU A 107 -3.69 14.36 -25.93
CA LEU A 107 -4.65 13.82 -26.90
C LEU A 107 -4.13 12.53 -27.55
N LEU A 108 -2.86 12.51 -27.96
CA LEU A 108 -2.22 11.32 -28.55
C LEU A 108 -2.20 10.14 -27.57
N VAL A 109 -1.88 10.39 -26.29
CA VAL A 109 -1.91 9.35 -25.26
C VAL A 109 -3.32 8.81 -25.05
N LYS A 110 -4.34 9.68 -24.98
CA LYS A 110 -5.74 9.26 -24.83
C LYS A 110 -6.23 8.43 -26.01
N ASN A 111 -6.00 8.90 -27.23
CA ASN A 111 -6.37 8.19 -28.45
C ASN A 111 -5.68 6.82 -28.53
N CYS A 112 -4.40 6.74 -28.12
CA CYS A 112 -3.68 5.48 -28.05
C CYS A 112 -4.32 4.50 -27.06
N LEU A 113 -4.72 4.98 -25.88
CA LEU A 113 -5.39 4.16 -24.87
C LEU A 113 -6.78 3.69 -25.30
N GLU A 114 -7.53 4.51 -26.03
CA GLU A 114 -8.84 4.14 -26.57
C GLU A 114 -8.74 2.97 -27.56
N LYS A 115 -7.62 2.86 -28.30
CA LYS A 115 -7.37 1.75 -29.25
C LYS A 115 -7.04 0.42 -28.58
N GLN A 116 -6.63 0.42 -27.30
CA GLN A 116 -6.35 -0.79 -26.52
C GLN A 116 -5.30 -1.74 -27.15
N ILE A 117 -4.34 -1.21 -27.90
CA ILE A 117 -3.20 -1.98 -28.42
C ILE A 117 -2.13 -2.02 -27.32
N GLU A 118 -1.83 -3.20 -26.80
CA GLU A 118 -1.03 -3.40 -25.57
C GLU A 118 0.31 -2.66 -25.62
N PHE A 119 1.17 -2.95 -26.60
CA PHE A 119 2.51 -2.35 -26.69
C PHE A 119 2.45 -0.82 -26.85
N SER A 120 1.53 -0.31 -27.66
CA SER A 120 1.35 1.13 -27.89
C SER A 120 0.90 1.82 -26.62
N CYS A 121 -0.06 1.23 -25.90
CA CYS A 121 -0.55 1.75 -24.63
C CYS A 121 0.55 1.79 -23.57
N ILE A 122 1.38 0.75 -23.46
CA ILE A 122 2.54 0.73 -22.55
C ILE A 122 3.48 1.89 -22.87
N ARG A 123 3.86 2.06 -24.15
CA ARG A 123 4.73 3.17 -24.58
C ARG A 123 4.11 4.54 -24.27
N ALA A 124 2.82 4.71 -24.56
CA ALA A 124 2.11 5.96 -24.33
C ALA A 124 2.07 6.34 -22.84
N ILE A 125 1.78 5.37 -21.97
CA ILE A 125 1.72 5.59 -20.51
C ILE A 125 3.09 5.91 -19.95
N ARG A 126 4.11 5.14 -20.31
CA ARG A 126 5.48 5.38 -19.84
C ARG A 126 6.01 6.73 -20.34
N ALA A 127 5.74 7.08 -21.60
CA ALA A 127 6.08 8.40 -22.13
C ALA A 127 5.36 9.52 -21.39
N TRP A 128 4.10 9.31 -21.01
CA TRP A 128 3.35 10.26 -20.19
C TRP A 128 3.92 10.40 -18.77
N GLY A 129 4.34 9.31 -18.13
CA GLY A 129 5.05 9.35 -16.85
C GLY A 129 6.32 10.19 -16.91
N ILE A 130 7.12 10.02 -17.97
CA ILE A 130 8.31 10.84 -18.22
C ILE A 130 7.93 12.32 -18.44
N ALA A 131 6.90 12.60 -19.23
CA ALA A 131 6.40 13.96 -19.45
C ALA A 131 5.98 14.65 -18.13
N ILE A 132 5.28 13.93 -17.24
CA ILE A 132 4.91 14.42 -15.91
C ILE A 132 6.16 14.81 -15.10
N ARG A 133 7.22 14.00 -15.16
CA ARG A 133 8.51 14.33 -14.50
C ARG A 133 9.11 15.62 -15.06
N MET A 134 9.05 15.81 -16.38
CA MET A 134 9.57 16.99 -17.08
C MET A 134 8.79 18.28 -16.78
N PHE A 135 7.49 18.17 -16.48
CA PHE A 135 6.70 19.31 -16.03
C PHE A 135 7.20 19.85 -14.69
N GLY A 136 7.52 18.95 -13.76
CA GLY A 136 7.90 19.30 -12.39
C GLY A 136 6.74 19.91 -11.59
N PHE A 137 7.00 20.26 -10.34
CA PHE A 137 5.97 20.72 -9.42
C PHE A 137 5.30 22.02 -9.86
N ALA A 138 6.08 23.02 -10.32
CA ALA A 138 5.57 24.35 -10.66
C ALA A 138 4.50 24.31 -11.77
N GLU A 139 4.67 23.43 -12.75
CA GLU A 139 3.72 23.28 -13.84
C GLU A 139 2.51 22.41 -13.46
N ILE A 140 2.69 21.42 -12.58
CA ILE A 140 1.60 20.52 -12.20
C ILE A 140 0.73 21.12 -11.08
N GLN A 141 1.27 21.97 -10.21
CA GLN A 141 0.58 22.55 -9.04
C GLN A 141 -0.81 23.15 -9.35
N PRO A 142 -1.06 23.86 -10.47
CA PRO A 142 -2.40 24.36 -10.78
C PRO A 142 -3.42 23.22 -10.95
N SER A 143 -4.58 23.34 -10.31
CA SER A 143 -5.62 22.28 -10.28
C SER A 143 -6.03 21.78 -11.66
N GLY A 144 -6.21 22.70 -12.63
CA GLY A 144 -6.52 22.35 -14.02
C GLY A 144 -5.44 21.49 -14.69
N LYS A 145 -4.16 21.80 -14.46
CA LYS A 145 -3.03 21.06 -15.05
C LYS A 145 -2.84 19.70 -14.40
N THR A 146 -2.98 19.60 -13.07
CA THR A 146 -3.03 18.31 -12.36
C THR A 146 -4.14 17.43 -12.94
N ASN A 147 -5.37 17.97 -13.08
CA ASN A 147 -6.52 17.23 -13.59
C ASN A 147 -6.34 16.73 -15.02
N SER A 148 -5.65 17.48 -15.88
CA SER A 148 -5.27 17.00 -17.20
C SER A 148 -4.30 15.84 -17.13
N CYS A 149 -3.25 15.95 -16.30
CA CYS A 149 -2.22 14.91 -16.13
C CYS A 149 -2.79 13.58 -15.62
N VAL A 150 -3.66 13.65 -14.61
CA VAL A 150 -4.27 12.47 -13.99
C VAL A 150 -5.39 11.85 -14.84
N SER A 151 -5.97 12.58 -15.81
CA SER A 151 -7.08 12.07 -16.62
C SER A 151 -6.73 10.86 -17.49
N VAL A 152 -5.44 10.64 -17.74
CA VAL A 152 -4.91 9.46 -18.47
C VAL A 152 -5.02 8.18 -17.65
N PHE A 153 -4.83 8.29 -16.33
CA PHE A 153 -4.68 7.13 -15.47
C PHE A 153 -5.95 6.26 -15.39
N PRO A 154 -7.17 6.80 -15.19
CA PRO A 154 -8.40 6.01 -15.21
C PRO A 154 -8.65 5.26 -16.52
N LEU A 155 -8.17 5.78 -17.66
CA LEU A 155 -8.28 5.09 -18.95
C LEU A 155 -7.33 3.89 -19.00
N ALA A 156 -6.10 4.07 -18.51
CA ALA A 156 -5.05 3.06 -18.51
C ALA A 156 -5.35 1.87 -17.60
N ILE A 157 -5.81 2.12 -16.36
CA ILE A 157 -6.15 1.04 -15.41
C ILE A 157 -7.38 0.23 -15.83
N ARG A 158 -8.24 0.82 -16.68
CA ARG A 158 -9.40 0.15 -17.27
C ARG A 158 -9.06 -0.66 -18.51
N SER A 159 -7.78 -0.69 -18.90
CA SER A 159 -7.35 -1.49 -20.03
C SER A 159 -7.65 -2.97 -19.81
N VAL A 160 -7.98 -3.66 -20.91
CA VAL A 160 -8.10 -5.12 -20.91
C VAL A 160 -6.75 -5.82 -20.70
N HIS A 161 -5.65 -5.10 -20.93
CA HIS A 161 -4.29 -5.61 -20.80
C HIS A 161 -3.72 -5.27 -19.42
N LEU A 162 -3.45 -6.32 -18.64
CA LEU A 162 -2.88 -6.20 -17.30
C LEU A 162 -1.55 -5.43 -17.27
N SER A 163 -0.70 -5.63 -18.27
CA SER A 163 0.59 -4.94 -18.44
C SER A 163 0.44 -3.42 -18.55
N VAL A 164 -0.59 -2.93 -19.24
CA VAL A 164 -0.92 -1.51 -19.37
C VAL A 164 -1.33 -0.94 -18.01
N ALA A 165 -2.18 -1.66 -17.26
CA ALA A 165 -2.58 -1.25 -15.93
C ALA A 165 -1.37 -1.20 -14.96
N LYS A 166 -0.46 -2.18 -15.02
CA LYS A 166 0.80 -2.17 -14.26
C LYS A 166 1.66 -0.97 -14.59
N GLU A 167 1.82 -0.65 -15.88
CA GLU A 167 2.60 0.51 -16.31
C GLU A 167 1.95 1.83 -15.90
N ALA A 168 0.61 1.88 -15.84
CA ALA A 168 -0.12 3.01 -15.29
C ALA A 168 0.26 3.26 -13.83
N PHE A 169 0.23 2.23 -12.98
CA PHE A 169 0.64 2.33 -11.57
C PHE A 169 2.11 2.79 -11.44
N ARG A 170 3.02 2.27 -12.28
CA ARG A 170 4.43 2.74 -12.29
C ARG A 170 4.55 4.22 -12.65
N SER A 171 3.84 4.65 -13.70
CA SER A 171 3.82 6.05 -14.12
C SER A 171 3.15 6.96 -13.10
N TRP A 172 2.20 6.45 -12.33
CA TRP A 172 1.56 7.16 -11.24
C TRP A 172 2.50 7.51 -10.09
N LYS A 173 3.45 6.61 -9.77
CA LYS A 173 4.50 6.90 -8.78
C LYS A 173 5.31 8.14 -9.15
N VAL A 174 5.48 8.42 -10.44
CA VAL A 174 6.19 9.62 -10.91
C VAL A 174 5.44 10.89 -10.51
N LEU A 175 4.11 10.89 -10.64
CA LEU A 175 3.30 12.03 -10.18
C LEU A 175 3.44 12.24 -8.66
N ALA A 176 3.34 11.16 -7.88
CA ALA A 176 3.56 11.22 -6.43
C ALA A 176 4.97 11.73 -6.10
N THR A 177 5.98 11.33 -6.87
CA THR A 177 7.38 11.79 -6.72
C THR A 177 7.48 13.30 -6.94
N VAL A 178 6.86 13.81 -8.00
CA VAL A 178 6.86 15.25 -8.31
C VAL A 178 6.27 16.05 -7.16
N PHE A 179 5.13 15.62 -6.60
CA PHE A 179 4.54 16.28 -5.43
C PHE A 179 5.42 16.15 -4.19
N ALA A 180 5.93 14.96 -3.91
CA ALA A 180 6.75 14.72 -2.74
C ALA A 180 8.07 15.50 -2.73
N SER A 181 8.66 15.73 -3.92
CA SER A 181 9.93 16.42 -4.11
C SER A 181 9.92 17.92 -3.81
N ASP A 182 8.74 18.56 -3.82
CA ASP A 182 8.64 19.98 -3.49
C ASP A 182 8.31 20.17 -1.98
N PRO A 183 9.20 20.77 -1.18
CA PRO A 183 8.97 20.99 0.24
C PRO A 183 7.86 22.04 0.49
N ARG A 184 7.54 22.89 -0.48
CA ARG A 184 6.44 23.86 -0.40
C ARG A 184 5.09 23.19 -0.56
N TRP A 185 5.06 21.96 -1.04
CA TRP A 185 3.87 21.13 -0.98
C TRP A 185 3.60 20.76 0.48
N SER A 186 3.03 21.74 1.16
CA SER A 186 2.57 21.75 2.54
C SER A 186 1.07 22.04 2.52
N MET A 187 0.37 21.63 3.57
CA MET A 187 -1.06 21.88 3.80
C MET A 187 -1.54 23.29 3.40
N LEU A 188 -0.71 24.32 3.63
CA LEU A 188 -1.07 25.73 3.47
C LEU A 188 -1.14 26.20 2.01
N VAL A 189 -0.41 25.56 1.09
CA VAL A 189 -0.48 25.88 -0.35
C VAL A 189 -1.70 25.23 -1.00
N LEU A 190 -2.28 24.21 -0.35
CA LEU A 190 -3.50 23.54 -0.80
C LEU A 190 -4.75 24.31 -0.36
N SER A 191 -4.69 25.10 0.72
CA SER A 191 -5.87 25.74 1.34
C SER A 191 -6.31 27.09 0.74
N SER A 192 -5.54 27.71 -0.15
CA SER A 192 -5.86 29.06 -0.65
C SER A 192 -6.79 29.10 -1.87
N GLU A 193 -7.10 27.96 -2.51
CA GLU A 193 -8.18 27.88 -3.52
C GLU A 193 -9.49 27.54 -2.79
N LYS A 194 -10.29 28.59 -2.50
CA LYS A 194 -11.61 28.55 -1.85
C LYS A 194 -12.35 27.20 -1.94
N SER A 195 -12.40 26.51 -0.79
CA SER A 195 -13.49 25.62 -0.32
C SER A 195 -13.95 24.43 -1.16
N ALA A 196 -13.28 24.05 -2.26
CA ALA A 196 -13.55 22.79 -2.95
C ALA A 196 -12.29 22.33 -3.70
N LYS A 197 -11.98 21.03 -3.66
CA LYS A 197 -10.97 20.32 -4.49
C LYS A 197 -9.54 20.12 -3.92
N ILE A 198 -9.30 20.24 -2.62
CA ILE A 198 -8.11 19.60 -2.00
C ILE A 198 -8.32 18.09 -1.94
N GLY A 199 -9.55 17.68 -1.56
CA GLY A 199 -10.02 16.31 -1.69
C GLY A 199 -9.72 15.73 -3.07
N SER A 200 -9.98 16.46 -4.16
CA SER A 200 -9.92 15.85 -5.50
C SER A 200 -8.55 15.32 -5.93
N ARG A 201 -7.42 15.90 -5.51
CA ARG A 201 -6.09 15.52 -6.04
C ARG A 201 -5.57 14.23 -5.42
N LEU A 202 -5.69 14.11 -4.09
CA LEU A 202 -5.41 12.87 -3.40
C LEU A 202 -6.53 11.87 -3.62
N GLU A 203 -7.81 12.28 -3.64
CA GLU A 203 -8.93 11.41 -4.00
C GLU A 203 -8.78 10.79 -5.39
N LEU A 204 -8.11 11.46 -6.34
CA LEU A 204 -7.71 10.84 -7.61
C LEU A 204 -6.64 9.75 -7.42
N ILE A 205 -5.62 10.00 -6.58
CA ILE A 205 -4.63 9.01 -6.14
C ILE A 205 -5.31 7.83 -5.44
N LEU A 206 -6.38 8.06 -4.68
CA LEU A 206 -7.08 7.02 -3.94
C LEU A 206 -8.11 6.28 -4.79
N LYS A 207 -8.80 6.96 -5.72
CA LYS A 207 -9.71 6.34 -6.69
C LYS A 207 -8.96 5.36 -7.58
N ALA A 208 -7.74 5.69 -7.96
CA ALA A 208 -6.82 4.80 -8.66
C ALA A 208 -6.57 3.49 -7.88
N LEU A 209 -6.36 3.60 -6.57
CA LEU A 209 -6.04 2.49 -5.69
C LEU A 209 -7.27 1.67 -5.25
N LYS A 210 -8.47 2.19 -5.49
CA LYS A 210 -9.77 1.52 -5.28
C LYS A 210 -10.24 0.69 -6.50
N TYR A 211 -9.46 0.62 -7.57
CA TYR A 211 -9.82 -0.16 -8.77
C TYR A 211 -9.81 -1.68 -8.51
N LYS A 212 -10.52 -2.45 -9.35
CA LYS A 212 -10.69 -3.91 -9.19
C LYS A 212 -9.33 -4.58 -9.03
N GLN A 213 -9.12 -5.16 -7.86
CA GLN A 213 -7.86 -5.79 -7.48
C GLN A 213 -7.82 -7.20 -8.07
N VAL A 214 -6.89 -7.40 -9.01
CA VAL A 214 -6.52 -8.72 -9.53
C VAL A 214 -5.17 -9.11 -8.90
N PRO A 215 -4.95 -10.40 -8.59
CA PRO A 215 -3.78 -10.85 -7.83
C PRO A 215 -2.46 -10.34 -8.41
N GLU A 216 -2.39 -10.33 -9.73
CA GLU A 216 -1.20 -10.00 -10.48
C GLU A 216 -0.83 -8.51 -10.39
N MET A 217 -1.74 -7.62 -9.97
CA MET A 217 -1.49 -6.18 -9.75
C MET A 217 -1.16 -5.83 -8.28
N ALA A 218 -1.26 -6.80 -7.36
CA ALA A 218 -1.18 -6.50 -5.94
C ALA A 218 0.15 -5.85 -5.54
N LYS A 219 1.25 -6.27 -6.18
CA LYS A 219 2.58 -5.65 -6.00
C LYS A 219 2.61 -4.19 -6.44
N GLU A 220 2.11 -3.88 -7.63
CA GLU A 220 2.09 -2.51 -8.15
C GLU A 220 1.21 -1.58 -7.31
N ILE A 221 0.05 -2.08 -6.84
CA ILE A 221 -0.86 -1.35 -5.95
C ILE A 221 -0.17 -1.08 -4.61
N PHE A 222 0.38 -2.14 -3.97
CA PHE A 222 1.13 -2.01 -2.72
C PHE A 222 2.26 -1.00 -2.86
N ASP A 223 3.03 -1.07 -3.95
CA ASP A 223 4.13 -0.15 -4.15
C ASP A 223 3.68 1.30 -4.25
N CYS A 224 2.52 1.56 -4.87
CA CYS A 224 2.00 2.92 -4.98
C CYS A 224 1.60 3.45 -3.61
N TRP A 225 0.89 2.65 -2.81
CA TRP A 225 0.55 2.98 -1.43
C TRP A 225 1.79 3.19 -0.56
N TRP A 226 2.73 2.23 -0.60
CA TRP A 226 3.99 2.27 0.12
C TRP A 226 4.78 3.52 -0.25
N PHE A 227 4.88 3.83 -1.55
CA PHE A 227 5.60 5.01 -2.02
C PHE A 227 4.93 6.29 -1.54
N CYS A 228 3.59 6.35 -1.53
CA CYS A 228 2.87 7.47 -0.93
C CYS A 228 3.14 7.56 0.58
N CYS A 229 3.12 6.46 1.32
CA CYS A 229 3.41 6.46 2.76
C CYS A 229 4.79 7.03 3.08
N ILE A 230 5.83 6.53 2.40
CA ILE A 230 7.22 6.94 2.61
C ILE A 230 7.52 8.34 2.07
N SER A 231 6.92 8.72 0.93
CA SER A 231 7.24 10.01 0.32
C SER A 231 6.46 11.16 0.94
N LEU A 232 5.26 10.90 1.48
CA LEU A 232 4.39 11.91 2.06
C LEU A 232 4.66 12.11 3.55
N GLU A 233 4.98 11.03 4.29
CA GLU A 233 5.32 11.04 5.72
C GLU A 233 4.29 11.81 6.57
N SER A 234 4.75 12.70 7.46
CA SER A 234 3.95 13.62 8.29
C SER A 234 2.90 14.45 7.52
N ARG A 235 3.05 14.65 6.20
CA ARG A 235 2.04 15.33 5.36
C ARG A 235 0.77 14.50 5.18
N LEU A 236 0.81 13.22 5.58
CA LEU A 236 -0.34 12.35 5.61
C LEU A 236 -1.26 12.62 6.77
N SER A 237 -0.93 13.39 7.81
CA SER A 237 -1.77 13.48 9.02
C SER A 237 -3.26 13.76 8.76
N ILE A 238 -3.61 14.64 7.81
CA ILE A 238 -5.01 14.92 7.41
C ILE A 238 -5.57 13.89 6.43
N HIS A 239 -4.69 13.18 5.74
CA HIS A 239 -5.02 12.20 4.71
C HIS A 239 -4.59 10.79 5.10
N PHE A 240 -4.49 10.54 6.40
CA PHE A 240 -3.94 9.30 6.91
C PHE A 240 -4.96 8.19 6.68
N GLU A 241 -6.22 8.48 6.99
CA GLU A 241 -7.38 7.65 6.65
C GLU A 241 -7.42 7.24 5.17
N ASP A 242 -7.01 8.18 4.34
CA ASP A 242 -7.04 8.06 2.90
C ASP A 242 -5.89 7.19 2.38
N VAL A 243 -4.65 7.44 2.85
CA VAL A 243 -3.41 6.83 2.33
C VAL A 243 -2.87 5.70 3.23
N ALA A 244 -2.47 6.02 4.45
CA ALA A 244 -1.83 5.04 5.32
C ALA A 244 -2.83 3.98 5.80
N HIS A 245 -4.03 4.39 6.18
CA HIS A 245 -5.10 3.48 6.57
C HIS A 245 -5.60 2.64 5.38
N GLY A 246 -5.67 3.21 4.18
CA GLY A 246 -5.93 2.46 2.95
C GLY A 246 -4.89 1.36 2.70
N LEU A 247 -3.60 1.65 2.90
CA LEU A 247 -2.52 0.65 2.84
C LEU A 247 -2.65 -0.40 3.94
N LEU A 248 -2.85 -0.01 5.20
CA LEU A 248 -2.97 -0.95 6.30
C LEU A 248 -4.16 -1.89 6.07
N ARG A 249 -5.33 -1.34 5.68
CA ARG A 249 -6.51 -2.12 5.27
C ARG A 249 -6.23 -3.04 4.09
N TYR A 250 -5.52 -2.54 3.08
CA TYR A 250 -5.09 -3.36 1.94
C TYR A 250 -4.21 -4.54 2.39
N CYS A 251 -3.37 -4.34 3.42
CA CYS A 251 -2.49 -5.39 3.92
C CYS A 251 -3.19 -6.48 4.71
N VAL A 252 -4.21 -6.12 5.48
CA VAL A 252 -4.91 -7.07 6.37
C VAL A 252 -6.30 -7.47 5.88
N GLY A 253 -6.73 -6.96 4.72
CA GLY A 253 -8.04 -7.24 4.15
C GLY A 253 -9.21 -6.56 4.88
N GLY A 254 -9.10 -5.29 5.26
CA GLY A 254 -10.18 -4.55 5.91
C GLY A 254 -11.29 -4.08 4.95
N THR A 255 -12.52 -3.89 5.46
CA THR A 255 -13.61 -3.17 4.76
C THR A 255 -13.44 -1.65 4.88
N THR A 256 -14.03 -0.89 3.94
CA THR A 256 -14.05 0.58 4.00
C THR A 256 -14.92 1.15 5.13
N ASP A 257 -15.88 0.36 5.60
CA ASP A 257 -17.00 0.82 6.44
C ASP A 257 -16.84 0.50 7.92
N TYR A 258 -15.68 -0.05 8.34
CA TYR A 258 -15.42 -0.28 9.75
C TYR A 258 -15.26 1.06 10.47
N LYS A 259 -16.28 1.43 11.24
CA LYS A 259 -16.29 2.51 12.22
C LYS A 259 -16.54 1.86 13.56
N SER A 260 -15.53 1.84 14.44
CA SER A 260 -15.65 1.20 15.75
C SER A 260 -16.80 1.83 16.55
N THR A 261 -17.91 1.11 16.71
CA THR A 261 -18.94 1.45 17.69
C THR A 261 -18.73 0.64 18.98
N ASN A 262 -19.22 1.15 20.11
CA ASN A 262 -19.18 0.44 21.40
C ASN A 262 -19.91 -0.93 21.38
N GLU A 263 -20.81 -1.14 20.41
CA GLU A 263 -21.53 -2.39 20.18
C GLU A 263 -20.69 -3.41 19.41
N GLU A 264 -19.97 -2.99 18.35
CA GLU A 264 -18.96 -3.82 17.70
C GLU A 264 -17.85 -4.23 18.68
N PHE A 265 -17.50 -3.35 19.61
CA PHE A 265 -16.57 -3.58 20.72
C PHE A 265 -17.05 -4.66 21.70
N SER A 266 -18.31 -4.61 22.14
CA SER A 266 -18.87 -5.64 23.04
C SER A 266 -18.90 -7.02 22.38
N ILE A 267 -19.14 -7.06 21.06
CA ILE A 267 -19.10 -8.29 20.25
C ILE A 267 -17.66 -8.83 20.14
N ILE A 268 -16.66 -7.98 19.87
CA ILE A 268 -15.23 -8.36 19.80
C ILE A 268 -14.74 -8.86 21.17
N TYR A 269 -15.10 -8.17 22.25
CA TYR A 269 -14.65 -8.56 23.57
C TYR A 269 -15.30 -9.87 24.04
N GLN A 270 -16.63 -10.00 23.95
CA GLN A 270 -17.34 -11.22 24.36
C GLN A 270 -16.92 -12.44 23.52
N SER A 271 -16.47 -12.22 22.28
CA SER A 271 -15.97 -13.29 21.40
C SER A 271 -14.53 -13.73 21.66
N VAL A 272 -13.66 -12.87 22.23
CA VAL A 272 -12.27 -13.21 22.59
C VAL A 272 -12.16 -13.80 24.00
N SER A 273 -13.11 -13.45 24.88
CA SER A 273 -13.15 -13.83 26.30
C SER A 273 -13.91 -15.13 26.63
N GLY A 274 -14.61 -15.74 25.65
CA GLY A 274 -15.36 -16.97 25.85
C GLY A 274 -14.55 -18.28 25.63
N PRO A 275 -15.07 -19.44 26.06
CA PRO A 275 -14.42 -20.76 25.86
C PRO A 275 -14.18 -21.15 24.39
N LEU A 276 -14.80 -20.43 23.45
CA LEU A 276 -14.69 -20.60 21.99
C LEU A 276 -13.68 -19.64 21.33
N GLY A 277 -12.90 -18.87 22.12
CA GLY A 277 -12.05 -17.77 21.64
C GLY A 277 -10.99 -18.13 20.60
N THR A 278 -10.57 -19.40 20.52
CA THR A 278 -9.64 -19.89 19.48
C THR A 278 -10.30 -20.08 18.11
N ASN A 279 -11.54 -20.57 18.06
CA ASN A 279 -12.27 -20.80 16.80
C ASN A 279 -12.91 -19.53 16.22
N LEU A 280 -13.19 -18.52 17.06
CA LEU A 280 -13.82 -17.27 16.61
C LEU A 280 -12.84 -16.14 16.30
N VAL A 281 -11.59 -16.14 16.78
CA VAL A 281 -10.54 -15.26 16.23
C VAL A 281 -10.23 -15.63 14.78
N SER A 282 -10.27 -16.93 14.47
CA SER A 282 -10.33 -17.43 13.10
C SER A 282 -11.60 -16.96 12.36
N LEU A 283 -12.75 -16.85 13.04
CA LEU A 283 -13.99 -16.31 12.46
C LEU A 283 -14.01 -14.77 12.31
N LEU A 284 -13.35 -14.00 13.18
CA LEU A 284 -13.23 -12.54 13.13
C LEU A 284 -12.18 -12.15 12.09
N ASN A 285 -11.03 -12.84 12.07
CA ASN A 285 -10.13 -12.83 10.93
C ASN A 285 -10.93 -13.21 9.68
N SER A 286 -11.69 -14.31 9.65
CA SER A 286 -12.47 -14.64 8.45
C SER A 286 -13.66 -13.72 8.16
N LYS A 287 -14.23 -12.96 9.11
CA LYS A 287 -15.33 -11.99 8.84
C LYS A 287 -14.79 -10.63 8.41
N LEU A 288 -13.66 -10.19 8.97
CA LEU A 288 -12.89 -9.05 8.50
C LEU A 288 -12.30 -9.38 7.11
N GLU A 289 -11.71 -10.57 6.94
CA GLU A 289 -11.17 -11.09 5.68
C GLU A 289 -12.27 -11.44 4.63
N ARG A 290 -13.47 -11.92 5.01
CA ARG A 290 -14.56 -12.26 4.05
C ARG A 290 -15.20 -11.03 3.40
N LYS A 291 -15.12 -9.87 4.04
CA LYS A 291 -15.60 -8.60 3.47
C LYS A 291 -14.44 -7.72 2.97
N ALA A 292 -13.22 -8.24 2.98
CA ALA A 292 -12.01 -7.57 2.54
C ALA A 292 -12.12 -7.07 1.10
N TYR A 293 -11.45 -5.95 0.83
CA TYR A 293 -11.21 -5.48 -0.54
C TYR A 293 -10.31 -6.41 -1.39
N SER A 294 -9.89 -7.56 -0.87
CA SER A 294 -8.98 -8.44 -1.57
C SER A 294 -9.28 -9.92 -1.28
N HIS A 295 -9.76 -10.63 -2.29
CA HIS A 295 -9.58 -12.09 -2.41
C HIS A 295 -8.11 -12.47 -2.67
N ILE A 296 -7.18 -11.52 -2.52
CA ILE A 296 -5.73 -11.65 -2.67
C ILE A 296 -5.11 -11.11 -1.40
N THR A 297 -4.93 -11.98 -0.43
CA THR A 297 -4.15 -11.61 0.75
C THR A 297 -2.70 -11.37 0.34
N LEU A 298 -2.07 -10.31 0.87
CA LEU A 298 -0.61 -10.12 0.85
C LEU A 298 0.19 -11.36 1.30
N LYS A 299 -0.50 -12.35 1.91
CA LYS A 299 -0.04 -13.73 2.14
C LYS A 299 0.59 -14.36 0.88
N GLU A 300 0.15 -13.97 -0.31
CA GLU A 300 0.60 -14.52 -1.60
C GLU A 300 1.84 -13.82 -2.19
N ILE A 301 2.32 -12.72 -1.58
CA ILE A 301 3.48 -11.96 -2.08
C ILE A 301 4.50 -11.69 -0.94
N PRO A 302 5.30 -12.71 -0.57
CA PRO A 302 6.25 -12.63 0.55
C PRO A 302 7.29 -11.50 0.45
N GLU A 303 7.60 -11.02 -0.76
CA GLU A 303 8.60 -9.97 -0.98
C GLU A 303 8.17 -8.61 -0.45
N LEU A 304 6.88 -8.40 -0.21
CA LEU A 304 6.33 -7.12 0.25
C LEU A 304 6.39 -6.96 1.76
N TRP A 305 6.57 -8.04 2.51
CA TRP A 305 6.47 -8.00 3.97
C TRP A 305 7.59 -7.22 4.68
N PRO A 306 8.87 -7.31 4.27
CA PRO A 306 9.92 -6.44 4.82
C PRO A 306 9.57 -4.96 4.65
N ARG A 307 8.96 -4.61 3.51
CA ARG A 307 8.57 -3.22 3.18
C ARG A 307 7.35 -2.76 3.97
N LEU A 308 6.43 -3.66 4.30
CA LEU A 308 5.34 -3.35 5.23
C LEU A 308 5.90 -3.04 6.63
N LEU A 309 6.91 -3.80 7.08
CA LEU A 309 7.58 -3.53 8.35
C LEU A 309 8.27 -2.15 8.35
N ASP A 310 8.96 -1.79 7.27
CA ASP A 310 9.56 -0.45 7.11
C ASP A 310 8.51 0.67 7.18
N VAL A 311 7.34 0.46 6.57
CA VAL A 311 6.22 1.42 6.65
C VAL A 311 5.70 1.53 8.08
N LEU A 312 5.47 0.40 8.75
CA LEU A 312 4.98 0.41 10.13
C LEU A 312 5.93 1.17 11.06
N GLU A 313 7.25 0.97 10.91
CA GLU A 313 8.24 1.72 11.68
C GLU A 313 8.24 3.20 11.34
N SER A 314 8.13 3.55 10.06
CA SER A 314 8.02 4.94 9.63
C SER A 314 6.75 5.62 10.15
N LEU A 315 5.65 4.88 10.28
CA LEU A 315 4.38 5.43 10.76
C LEU A 315 4.33 5.51 12.29
N ILE A 316 4.83 4.49 13.00
CA ILE A 316 4.65 4.29 14.45
C ILE A 316 5.86 4.76 15.26
N ILE A 317 7.09 4.49 14.79
CA ILE A 317 8.33 4.69 15.55
C ILE A 317 8.98 6.03 15.25
N ALA A 318 8.85 6.56 14.03
CA ALA A 318 9.61 7.72 13.61
C ALA A 318 9.30 8.99 14.44
N SER A 319 10.08 9.17 15.51
CA SER A 319 10.86 10.37 15.80
C SER A 319 12.14 9.97 16.55
N PRO A 320 13.32 9.94 15.91
CA PRO A 320 14.56 10.00 16.68
C PRO A 320 14.67 11.41 17.23
N LYS A 321 14.74 11.50 18.57
CA LYS A 321 14.99 12.71 19.37
C LYS A 321 16.39 13.31 19.12
N LEU A 322 16.66 13.70 17.88
CA LEU A 322 17.80 14.53 17.50
C LEU A 322 17.27 15.68 16.64
N HIS A 323 17.23 16.86 17.25
CA HIS A 323 17.06 18.20 16.67
C HIS A 323 16.50 18.26 15.23
N ASN A 324 15.24 18.71 15.11
CA ASN A 324 14.48 19.01 13.86
C ASN A 324 13.80 17.82 13.14
N THR A 325 13.46 16.73 13.84
CA THR A 325 12.69 15.63 13.25
C THR A 325 11.17 15.84 13.40
N LYS A 326 10.44 15.56 12.31
CA LYS A 326 9.00 15.74 12.13
C LYS A 326 8.20 14.87 13.14
N PRO A 327 7.02 15.31 13.60
CA PRO A 327 6.18 14.52 14.51
C PRO A 327 5.75 13.20 13.86
N CYS A 328 5.67 12.13 14.67
CA CYS A 328 5.15 10.83 14.27
C CYS A 328 3.67 10.97 13.92
N VAL A 329 3.16 10.25 12.92
CA VAL A 329 1.76 10.41 12.52
C VAL A 329 0.80 9.91 13.61
N PHE A 330 1.23 8.89 14.36
CA PHE A 330 0.55 8.39 15.54
C PHE A 330 0.71 9.29 16.79
N ASP A 331 1.43 10.42 16.70
CA ASP A 331 1.36 11.48 17.73
C ASP A 331 0.03 12.23 17.67
N ASN A 332 -0.72 12.14 16.56
CA ASN A 332 -2.07 12.69 16.47
C ASN A 332 -3.06 11.73 17.16
N PRO A 333 -3.75 12.16 18.24
CA PRO A 333 -4.62 11.28 19.00
C PRO A 333 -5.80 10.70 18.21
N ILE A 334 -6.37 11.46 17.28
CA ILE A 334 -7.51 11.02 16.45
C ILE A 334 -7.05 9.87 15.54
N VAL A 335 -5.94 10.08 14.84
CA VAL A 335 -5.32 9.07 13.97
C VAL A 335 -4.98 7.80 14.76
N LEU A 336 -4.46 7.94 15.98
CA LEU A 336 -4.11 6.80 16.81
C LEU A 336 -5.35 5.97 17.21
N VAL A 337 -6.43 6.61 17.65
CA VAL A 337 -7.69 5.95 18.03
C VAL A 337 -8.30 5.18 16.85
N ASP A 338 -8.33 5.80 15.67
CA ASP A 338 -9.03 5.22 14.52
C ASP A 338 -8.24 4.09 13.84
N HIS A 339 -6.93 3.99 14.08
CA HIS A 339 -6.05 3.15 13.24
C HIS A 339 -5.11 2.21 14.00
N SER A 340 -5.03 2.30 15.33
CA SER A 340 -4.21 1.41 16.17
C SER A 340 -4.50 -0.08 15.92
N VAL A 341 -5.77 -0.44 15.72
CA VAL A 341 -6.21 -1.83 15.47
C VAL A 341 -5.62 -2.38 14.17
N TYR A 342 -5.62 -1.61 13.10
CA TYR A 342 -5.05 -2.05 11.82
C TYR A 342 -3.53 -2.12 11.87
N ALA A 343 -2.89 -1.18 12.56
CA ALA A 343 -1.46 -1.24 12.82
C ALA A 343 -1.10 -2.52 13.59
N MET A 344 -1.86 -2.84 14.64
CA MET A 344 -1.70 -4.07 15.43
C MET A 344 -1.82 -5.33 14.57
N GLN A 345 -2.84 -5.39 13.72
CA GLN A 345 -3.04 -6.52 12.79
C GLN A 345 -1.91 -6.64 11.78
N CYS A 346 -1.40 -5.52 11.25
CA CYS A 346 -0.26 -5.53 10.33
C CYS A 346 1.03 -6.02 11.00
N ILE A 347 1.29 -5.61 12.26
CA ILE A 347 2.47 -6.08 13.02
C ILE A 347 2.36 -7.59 13.26
N ARG A 348 1.21 -8.06 13.76
CA ARG A 348 0.90 -9.49 13.95
C ARG A 348 1.08 -10.28 12.66
N PHE A 349 0.56 -9.74 11.55
CA PHE A 349 0.67 -10.36 10.23
C PHE A 349 2.13 -10.47 9.77
N CYS A 350 2.92 -9.40 9.96
CA CYS A 350 4.35 -9.44 9.72
C CYS A 350 5.00 -10.54 10.55
N ASP A 351 4.77 -10.63 11.86
CA ASP A 351 5.38 -11.66 12.70
C ASP A 351 5.06 -13.10 12.26
N VAL A 352 3.78 -13.41 12.06
CA VAL A 352 3.34 -14.79 11.80
C VAL A 352 3.67 -15.25 10.39
N LYS A 353 3.69 -14.33 9.41
CA LYS A 353 3.86 -14.69 8.01
C LYS A 353 5.27 -14.43 7.48
N CYS A 354 6.02 -13.45 8.01
CA CYS A 354 7.32 -13.09 7.45
C CYS A 354 8.35 -14.21 7.47
N ASN A 355 9.11 -14.33 6.36
CA ASN A 355 10.36 -15.07 6.38
C ASN A 355 11.43 -14.28 7.14
N ARG A 356 11.60 -14.63 8.43
CA ARG A 356 12.48 -13.98 9.39
C ARG A 356 13.95 -13.93 8.97
N ASN A 357 14.40 -14.93 8.22
CA ASN A 357 15.81 -15.06 7.81
C ASN A 357 16.25 -13.95 6.84
N LYS A 358 15.30 -13.23 6.23
CA LYS A 358 15.57 -12.14 5.29
C LYS A 358 15.57 -10.76 5.94
N ILE A 359 15.22 -10.64 7.23
CA ILE A 359 15.03 -9.35 7.89
C ILE A 359 15.98 -9.24 9.08
N VAL A 360 16.88 -8.26 9.01
CA VAL A 360 17.81 -7.95 10.11
C VAL A 360 17.02 -7.53 11.35
N LYS A 361 17.36 -8.10 12.51
CA LYS A 361 16.77 -7.75 13.81
C LYS A 361 15.24 -7.87 13.84
N PHE A 362 14.66 -8.80 13.08
CA PHE A 362 13.21 -8.94 12.92
C PHE A 362 12.43 -8.88 14.25
N GLU A 363 12.82 -9.67 15.24
CA GLU A 363 12.13 -9.73 16.54
C GLU A 363 12.23 -8.42 17.34
N GLU A 364 13.40 -7.77 17.32
CA GLU A 364 13.61 -6.45 17.93
C GLU A 364 12.69 -5.42 17.28
N ARG A 365 12.55 -5.44 15.95
CA ARG A 365 11.66 -4.56 15.19
C ARG A 365 10.19 -4.77 15.57
N ILE A 366 9.72 -6.01 15.60
CA ILE A 366 8.34 -6.36 16.00
C ILE A 366 8.06 -5.92 17.45
N THR A 367 8.98 -6.19 18.38
CA THR A 367 8.87 -5.77 19.78
C THR A 367 8.80 -4.25 19.90
N ASN A 368 9.69 -3.52 19.22
CA ASN A 368 9.70 -2.06 19.23
C ASN A 368 8.40 -1.48 18.68
N LEU A 369 7.82 -2.08 17.64
CA LEU A 369 6.53 -1.66 17.09
C LEU A 369 5.39 -1.83 18.09
N PHE A 370 5.25 -3.00 18.72
CA PHE A 370 4.19 -3.22 19.73
C PHE A 370 4.37 -2.30 20.93
N VAL A 371 5.58 -2.19 21.47
CA VAL A 371 5.87 -1.34 22.64
C VAL A 371 5.64 0.13 22.33
N THR A 372 6.04 0.61 21.15
CA THR A 372 5.83 2.01 20.76
C THR A 372 4.36 2.31 20.55
N LEU A 373 3.64 1.46 19.82
CA LEU A 373 2.20 1.61 19.63
C LEU A 373 1.46 1.62 20.98
N PHE A 374 1.80 0.69 21.87
CA PHE A 374 1.27 0.65 23.23
C PHE A 374 1.55 1.96 24.00
N ASN A 375 2.80 2.44 24.00
CA ASN A 375 3.17 3.67 24.68
C ASN A 375 2.42 4.88 24.12
N ASN A 376 2.21 4.95 22.80
CA ASN A 376 1.43 6.01 22.18
C ASN A 376 -0.01 6.00 22.70
N ILE A 377 -0.64 4.83 22.77
CA ILE A 377 -2.01 4.67 23.31
C ILE A 377 -2.04 5.02 24.81
N TYR A 378 -1.09 4.51 25.58
CA TYR A 378 -1.02 4.72 27.02
C TYR A 378 -0.86 6.21 27.39
N ASN A 379 -0.07 6.95 26.60
CA ASN A 379 0.20 8.36 26.82
C ASN A 379 -0.87 9.30 26.24
N LEU A 380 -1.96 8.77 25.66
CA LEU A 380 -3.09 9.59 25.26
C LEU A 380 -3.60 10.41 26.45
N SER A 381 -3.90 11.68 26.19
CA SER A 381 -4.48 12.55 27.21
C SER A 381 -5.92 12.11 27.49
N PRO A 382 -6.33 11.97 28.76
CA PRO A 382 -7.73 11.75 29.11
C PRO A 382 -8.51 13.01 28.73
N SER A 383 -9.24 12.93 27.62
CA SER A 383 -10.11 14.00 27.11
C SER A 383 -11.45 13.39 26.72
N THR A 384 -12.51 14.20 26.69
CA THR A 384 -13.90 13.71 26.49
C THR A 384 -14.13 13.01 25.15
N ASP A 385 -13.27 13.28 24.15
CA ASP A 385 -13.49 12.84 22.77
C ASP A 385 -12.64 11.61 22.40
N ILE A 386 -11.78 11.12 23.31
CA ILE A 386 -10.81 10.06 23.05
C ILE A 386 -10.99 8.96 24.08
N ASP A 387 -11.59 7.82 23.67
CA ASP A 387 -11.74 6.63 24.54
C ASP A 387 -10.42 5.86 24.68
N ARG A 388 -9.47 6.47 25.39
CA ARG A 388 -8.17 5.85 25.70
C ARG A 388 -8.32 4.50 26.38
N SER A 389 -9.29 4.36 27.29
CA SER A 389 -9.53 3.11 28.00
C SER A 389 -9.96 2.00 27.05
N GLY A 390 -10.89 2.28 26.13
CA GLY A 390 -11.31 1.34 25.08
C GLY A 390 -10.14 0.95 24.18
N GLN A 391 -9.29 1.91 23.79
CA GLN A 391 -8.10 1.65 22.97
C GLN A 391 -7.07 0.75 23.68
N LEU A 392 -6.83 0.94 24.98
CA LEU A 392 -5.96 0.08 25.77
C LEU A 392 -6.50 -1.35 25.85
N VAL A 393 -7.81 -1.52 26.07
CA VAL A 393 -8.46 -2.83 26.08
C VAL A 393 -8.31 -3.53 24.73
N LEU A 394 -8.57 -2.82 23.62
CA LEU A 394 -8.44 -3.35 22.27
C LEU A 394 -7.02 -3.78 21.92
N PHE A 395 -6.03 -2.96 22.32
CA PHE A 395 -4.63 -3.30 22.15
C PHE A 395 -4.27 -4.57 22.93
N LEU A 396 -4.60 -4.63 24.22
CA LEU A 396 -4.25 -5.76 25.09
C LEU A 396 -4.90 -7.07 24.63
N ALA A 397 -6.17 -7.04 24.23
CA ALA A 397 -6.85 -8.23 23.74
C ALA A 397 -6.18 -8.80 22.49
N GLN A 398 -5.82 -7.94 21.52
CA GLN A 398 -5.10 -8.35 20.32
C GLN A 398 -3.66 -8.79 20.61
N PHE A 399 -3.01 -8.15 21.57
CA PHE A 399 -1.63 -8.46 21.95
C PHE A 399 -1.55 -9.84 22.63
N ILE A 400 -2.50 -10.14 23.53
CA ILE A 400 -2.61 -11.46 24.15
C ILE A 400 -2.93 -12.52 23.09
N ALA A 401 -3.82 -12.23 22.14
CA ALA A 401 -4.12 -13.15 21.04
C ALA A 401 -2.86 -13.43 20.21
N TRP A 402 -2.12 -12.39 19.82
CA TRP A 402 -0.84 -12.51 19.11
C TRP A 402 0.19 -13.31 19.91
N ALA A 403 0.33 -13.07 21.21
CA ALA A 403 1.30 -13.78 22.06
C ALA A 403 1.05 -15.30 22.12
N LYS A 404 -0.17 -15.77 21.83
CA LYS A 404 -0.51 -17.20 21.76
C LYS A 404 -0.12 -17.87 20.44
N GLU A 405 0.08 -17.10 19.38
CA GLU A 405 0.33 -17.61 18.02
C GLU A 405 1.66 -17.15 17.42
N THR A 406 2.33 -16.22 18.10
CA THR A 406 3.59 -15.65 17.64
C THR A 406 4.62 -16.75 17.47
N THR A 407 5.46 -16.59 16.44
CA THR A 407 6.58 -17.49 16.26
C THR A 407 7.84 -16.98 16.98
N MET A 408 7.78 -15.81 17.66
CA MET A 408 8.96 -15.12 18.22
C MET A 408 9.71 -16.01 19.22
N LYS A 409 11.04 -15.87 19.28
CA LYS A 409 11.82 -16.49 20.34
C LYS A 409 11.30 -16.07 21.70
N PHE A 410 11.30 -17.03 22.61
CA PHE A 410 10.88 -16.90 23.99
C PHE A 410 11.38 -15.61 24.66
N GLU A 411 12.69 -15.38 24.62
CA GLU A 411 13.31 -14.24 25.32
C GLU A 411 12.82 -12.89 24.77
N SER A 412 12.65 -12.79 23.45
CA SER A 412 12.15 -11.58 22.79
C SER A 412 10.69 -11.31 23.14
N LEU A 413 9.85 -12.36 23.17
CA LEU A 413 8.45 -12.25 23.58
C LEU A 413 8.32 -11.86 25.06
N LYS A 414 9.07 -12.51 25.94
CA LYS A 414 9.11 -12.20 27.38
C LYS A 414 9.53 -10.74 27.63
N ASN A 415 10.56 -10.28 26.93
CA ASN A 415 10.98 -8.88 26.99
C ASN A 415 9.87 -7.92 26.54
N CYS A 416 9.17 -8.24 25.44
CA CYS A 416 8.04 -7.43 24.96
C CYS A 416 6.90 -7.35 25.99
N ILE A 417 6.50 -8.49 26.56
CA ILE A 417 5.45 -8.57 27.60
C ILE A 417 5.87 -7.75 28.83
N SER A 418 7.11 -7.92 29.30
CA SER A 418 7.63 -7.21 30.47
C SER A 418 7.56 -5.68 30.29
N GLN A 419 7.97 -5.18 29.11
CA GLN A 419 7.91 -3.74 28.82
C GLN A 419 6.48 -3.18 28.89
N ILE A 420 5.48 -3.93 28.42
CA ILE A 420 4.07 -3.54 28.49
C ILE A 420 3.56 -3.62 29.94
N LYS A 421 3.86 -4.71 30.66
CA LYS A 421 3.44 -4.91 32.08
C LYS A 421 3.98 -3.83 33.00
N ASN A 422 5.24 -3.42 32.82
CA ASN A 422 5.92 -2.42 33.66
C ASN A 422 5.24 -1.05 33.63
N ARG A 423 4.44 -0.76 32.60
CA ARG A 423 3.63 0.46 32.50
C ARG A 423 2.31 0.39 33.28
N ASN A 424 1.96 -0.78 33.82
CA ASN A 424 0.71 -1.02 34.54
C ASN A 424 -0.52 -0.55 33.73
N PRO A 425 -0.79 -1.15 32.55
CA PRO A 425 -1.87 -0.71 31.66
C PRO A 425 -3.24 -0.69 32.34
N PHE A 426 -3.47 -1.62 33.26
CA PHE A 426 -4.74 -1.75 33.99
C PHE A 426 -5.06 -0.56 34.90
N SER A 427 -4.06 0.24 35.27
CA SER A 427 -4.28 1.48 36.05
C SER A 427 -4.95 2.59 35.24
N GLN A 428 -4.94 2.49 33.90
CA GLN A 428 -5.50 3.49 32.98
C GLN A 428 -6.84 3.03 32.37
N ILE A 429 -7.36 1.87 32.77
CA ILE A 429 -8.66 1.36 32.31
C ILE A 429 -9.77 1.92 33.21
N GLU A 430 -10.71 2.62 32.60
CA GLU A 430 -11.79 3.36 33.26
C GLU A 430 -13.02 2.49 33.53
N PRO A 431 -13.91 2.87 34.48
CA PRO A 431 -15.08 2.11 34.91
C PRO A 431 -15.91 1.41 33.82
N PRO A 432 -16.27 2.04 32.68
CA PRO A 432 -17.06 1.38 31.64
C PRO A 432 -16.41 0.10 31.07
N HIS A 433 -15.10 -0.05 31.24
CA HIS A 433 -14.29 -1.15 30.70
C HIS A 433 -13.69 -2.07 31.77
N THR A 434 -13.99 -1.84 33.06
CA THR A 434 -13.39 -2.57 34.18
C THR A 434 -13.78 -4.05 34.24
N SER A 435 -14.92 -4.41 33.65
CA SER A 435 -15.39 -5.81 33.52
C SER A 435 -14.38 -6.70 32.80
N TYR A 436 -13.44 -6.11 32.06
CA TYR A 436 -12.47 -6.79 31.24
C TYR A 436 -11.11 -7.02 31.90
N ILE A 437 -10.82 -6.26 32.96
CA ILE A 437 -9.49 -6.21 33.58
C ILE A 437 -9.03 -7.60 34.05
N LYS A 438 -9.93 -8.37 34.68
CA LYS A 438 -9.59 -9.69 35.23
C LYS A 438 -9.10 -10.64 34.14
N GLN A 439 -9.84 -10.76 33.05
CA GLN A 439 -9.52 -11.67 31.95
C GLN A 439 -8.28 -11.22 31.17
N LEU A 440 -8.11 -9.91 30.98
CA LEU A 440 -6.90 -9.38 30.33
C LEU A 440 -5.64 -9.62 31.19
N LYS A 441 -5.75 -9.52 32.52
CA LYS A 441 -4.66 -9.87 33.44
C LYS A 441 -4.30 -11.35 33.33
N GLU A 442 -5.30 -12.22 33.48
CA GLU A 442 -5.13 -13.68 33.36
C GLU A 442 -4.54 -14.06 31.99
N GLY A 443 -5.03 -13.47 30.90
CA GLY A 443 -4.51 -13.73 29.56
C GLY A 443 -3.06 -13.28 29.36
N LEU A 444 -2.65 -12.18 29.97
CA LEU A 444 -1.28 -11.67 29.91
C LEU A 444 -0.33 -12.48 30.79
N GLU A 445 -0.81 -12.96 31.95
CA GLU A 445 -0.09 -13.89 32.82
C GLU A 445 0.11 -15.24 32.11
N ILE A 446 -0.94 -15.81 31.51
CA ILE A 446 -0.84 -17.05 30.72
C ILE A 446 0.13 -16.87 29.54
N ALA A 447 0.15 -15.73 28.87
CA ALA A 447 1.12 -15.47 27.79
C ALA A 447 2.57 -15.43 28.32
N GLU A 448 2.79 -14.98 29.54
CA GLU A 448 4.10 -14.99 30.22
C GLU A 448 4.46 -16.37 30.81
N GLU A 449 3.47 -17.20 31.15
CA GLU A 449 3.67 -18.53 31.72
C GLU A 449 3.83 -19.60 30.64
N ASN A 450 3.00 -19.59 29.58
CA ASN A 450 3.13 -20.51 28.44
C ASN A 450 4.46 -20.35 27.70
N THR A 451 5.13 -19.22 27.90
CA THR A 451 6.47 -19.00 27.41
C THR A 451 7.50 -19.79 28.25
N SER A 452 7.24 -20.08 29.52
CA SER A 452 8.15 -20.83 30.41
C SER A 452 8.19 -22.35 30.20
N VAL A 453 7.17 -22.96 29.59
CA VAL A 453 6.99 -24.42 29.55
C VAL A 453 7.73 -25.12 28.39
N VAL A 454 8.23 -24.40 27.40
CA VAL A 454 8.89 -24.99 26.20
C VAL A 454 10.38 -25.31 26.41
N VAL A 455 10.93 -25.12 27.62
CA VAL A 455 12.37 -25.30 27.90
C VAL A 455 12.71 -26.68 28.50
N ASP A 456 11.73 -27.50 28.88
CA ASP A 456 11.98 -28.72 29.68
C ASP A 456 11.71 -30.05 28.94
N GLU A 457 11.92 -30.09 27.62
CA GLU A 457 12.12 -31.36 26.90
C GLU A 457 13.49 -31.39 26.23
N SER A 458 14.52 -31.65 27.04
CA SER A 458 15.74 -32.28 26.55
C SER A 458 15.42 -33.74 26.20
N VAL A 459 14.94 -33.99 24.97
CA VAL A 459 14.95 -35.34 24.40
C VAL A 459 16.21 -35.48 23.57
N GLU A 460 17.11 -36.33 24.05
CA GLU A 460 18.31 -36.79 23.36
C GLU A 460 17.97 -37.34 21.97
N ASP A 461 18.80 -36.98 21.00
CA ASP A 461 18.83 -37.51 19.63
C ASP A 461 18.76 -39.05 19.61
N LYS A 462 17.68 -39.59 19.04
CA LYS A 462 17.69 -40.87 18.32
C LYS A 462 17.00 -40.68 16.97
N PRO A 463 17.67 -40.98 15.84
CA PRO A 463 17.09 -40.80 14.52
C PRO A 463 16.20 -41.99 14.13
N ASN A 464 15.10 -41.65 13.46
CA ASN A 464 14.35 -42.46 12.49
C ASN A 464 13.64 -43.73 13.00
N GLU A 465 12.39 -43.57 13.46
CA GLU A 465 11.31 -44.58 13.29
C GLU A 465 9.89 -44.05 13.65
N ILE A 466 9.72 -42.76 13.95
CA ILE A 466 8.46 -42.22 14.52
C ILE A 466 7.59 -41.46 13.48
N GLU A 467 8.14 -41.04 12.33
CA GLU A 467 7.39 -40.24 11.35
C GLU A 467 6.22 -41.00 10.70
N GLU A 468 6.32 -42.31 10.45
CA GLU A 468 5.25 -43.08 9.80
C GLU A 468 4.03 -43.32 10.71
N LYS A 469 4.23 -43.49 12.02
CA LYS A 469 3.13 -43.74 12.97
C LYS A 469 2.35 -42.50 13.37
N ILE A 470 2.98 -41.33 13.31
CA ILE A 470 2.30 -40.05 13.60
C ILE A 470 1.42 -39.63 12.40
N GLU A 471 1.85 -39.93 11.18
CA GLU A 471 1.08 -39.60 9.97
C GLU A 471 -0.20 -40.45 9.87
N GLU A 472 -0.14 -41.77 10.08
CA GLU A 472 -1.32 -42.64 10.03
C GLU A 472 -2.35 -42.32 11.13
N GLN A 473 -1.89 -42.06 12.36
CA GLN A 473 -2.79 -41.77 13.47
C GLN A 473 -3.44 -40.38 13.35
N SER A 474 -2.73 -39.39 12.80
CA SER A 474 -3.28 -38.06 12.53
C SER A 474 -4.33 -38.06 11.40
N ILE A 475 -4.17 -38.93 10.39
CA ILE A 475 -5.13 -39.05 9.29
C ILE A 475 -6.40 -39.78 9.76
N GLU A 476 -6.28 -40.79 10.63
CA GLU A 476 -7.43 -41.50 11.19
C GLU A 476 -8.25 -40.60 12.13
N ASP A 477 -7.60 -39.78 12.96
CA ASP A 477 -8.26 -38.78 13.81
C ASP A 477 -8.95 -37.68 13.00
N VAL A 478 -8.34 -37.20 11.92
CA VAL A 478 -8.95 -36.21 11.01
C VAL A 478 -10.15 -36.80 10.28
N ASN A 479 -10.06 -38.04 9.79
CA ASN A 479 -11.18 -38.70 9.12
C ASN A 479 -12.35 -38.95 10.07
N LYS A 480 -12.09 -39.29 11.33
CA LYS A 480 -13.12 -39.43 12.35
C LYS A 480 -13.85 -38.11 12.62
N ILE A 481 -13.11 -37.00 12.76
CA ILE A 481 -13.69 -35.65 12.96
C ILE A 481 -14.52 -35.24 11.73
N VAL A 482 -14.05 -35.53 10.52
CA VAL A 482 -14.78 -35.22 9.28
C VAL A 482 -16.07 -36.04 9.19
N SER A 483 -16.05 -37.33 9.56
CA SER A 483 -17.25 -38.17 9.60
C SER A 483 -18.28 -37.67 10.63
N GLU A 484 -17.85 -37.30 11.84
CA GLU A 484 -18.74 -36.76 12.88
C GLU A 484 -19.38 -35.42 12.44
N ILE A 485 -18.64 -34.57 11.72
CA ILE A 485 -19.16 -33.31 11.17
C ILE A 485 -20.18 -33.57 10.05
N ILE A 486 -19.92 -34.53 9.16
CA ILE A 486 -20.84 -34.88 8.06
C ILE A 486 -22.14 -35.47 8.63
N GLU A 487 -22.07 -36.37 9.61
CA GLU A 487 -23.25 -36.92 10.27
C GLU A 487 -24.08 -35.83 10.97
N GLY A 488 -23.43 -34.89 11.68
CA GLY A 488 -24.12 -33.77 12.31
C GLY A 488 -24.80 -32.81 11.32
N LEU A 489 -24.25 -32.65 10.11
CA LEU A 489 -24.84 -31.83 9.05
C LEU A 489 -26.02 -32.52 8.37
N ILE A 490 -25.97 -33.85 8.22
CA ILE A 490 -27.09 -34.65 7.69
C ILE A 490 -28.27 -34.60 8.68
N ASP A 491 -28.01 -34.82 9.96
CA ASP A 491 -29.02 -34.74 11.03
C ASP A 491 -29.69 -33.35 11.10
N SER A 492 -28.92 -32.29 10.87
CA SER A 492 -29.42 -30.91 10.84
C SER A 492 -30.24 -30.64 9.59
N SER A 493 -29.86 -31.21 8.45
CA SER A 493 -30.62 -31.10 7.19
C SER A 493 -31.94 -31.87 7.24
N GLU A 494 -31.96 -33.05 7.87
CA GLU A 494 -33.20 -33.82 8.05
C GLU A 494 -34.16 -33.12 9.02
N LYS A 495 -33.67 -32.54 10.10
CA LYS A 495 -34.48 -31.70 11.00
C LYS A 495 -35.05 -30.47 10.30
N ALA A 496 -34.27 -29.81 9.44
CA ALA A 496 -34.75 -28.68 8.65
C ALA A 496 -35.83 -29.07 7.64
N ASN A 497 -35.68 -30.22 6.97
CA ASN A 497 -36.68 -30.72 6.03
C ASN A 497 -37.97 -31.16 6.72
N ASN A 498 -37.89 -31.72 7.93
CA ASN A 498 -39.07 -32.08 8.71
C ASN A 498 -39.84 -30.84 9.21
N LEU A 499 -39.14 -29.76 9.59
CA LEU A 499 -39.77 -28.48 9.95
C LEU A 499 -40.50 -27.82 8.77
N ILE A 500 -39.91 -27.89 7.57
CA ILE A 500 -40.54 -27.37 6.34
C ILE A 500 -41.78 -28.19 5.95
N ASN A 501 -41.72 -29.51 6.13
CA ASN A 501 -42.87 -30.36 5.88
C ASN A 501 -44.00 -30.12 6.89
N ASP A 502 -43.70 -29.94 8.18
CA ASP A 502 -44.71 -29.64 9.23
C ASP A 502 -45.40 -28.27 9.05
N GLU A 503 -44.69 -27.26 8.51
CA GLU A 503 -45.31 -25.99 8.13
C GLU A 503 -46.23 -26.12 6.90
N SER A 504 -45.88 -26.99 5.95
CA SER A 504 -46.68 -27.22 4.75
C SER A 504 -47.98 -28.01 5.01
N THR A 505 -48.01 -28.90 6.02
CA THR A 505 -49.22 -29.61 6.45
C THR A 505 -50.18 -28.69 7.20
N ASN A 506 -49.66 -27.77 8.03
CA ASN A 506 -50.49 -26.78 8.75
C ASN A 506 -51.16 -25.74 7.81
N LEU A 507 -50.55 -25.48 6.65
CA LEU A 507 -51.12 -24.57 5.65
C LEU A 507 -52.21 -25.21 4.77
N GLN A 508 -52.31 -26.55 4.71
CA GLN A 508 -53.39 -27.26 4.00
C GLN A 508 -54.65 -27.48 4.85
N GLU A 509 -54.56 -27.43 6.18
CA GLU A 509 -55.73 -27.54 7.07
C GLU A 509 -56.44 -26.19 7.33
N GLN A 510 -55.94 -25.08 6.79
CA GLN A 510 -56.54 -23.74 6.90
C GLN A 510 -57.10 -23.18 5.57
N SER A 511 -57.25 -24.01 4.55
CA SER A 511 -57.98 -23.74 3.30
C SER A 511 -59.12 -24.73 3.13
#